data_AF-A0A928YRX9-F1
#
_entry.id   AF-A0A928YRX9-F1
#
_cell.length_a   1.000
_cell.length_b   1.000
_cell.length_c   1.000
_cell.angle_alpha   90.00
_cell.angle_beta   90.00
_cell.angle_gamma   90.00
#
_symmetry.space_group_name_H-M   'P 1'
#
loop_
_entity.id
_entity.type
_entity.pdbx_description
1 polymer ?
#
loop_
_entity_poly.entity_id
_entity_poly.type
_entity_poly.pdbx_seq_one_letter_code
_entity_poly.pdbx_strand_id
1 'polypeptide(L)'
;MKARIATLSRLASLRGIRVQQMLGTVTYQQNLCQRYRNNITGLNRLCGFTVPMSTALQRDNQQKYKMTLHKMIELQQRELNLAEENLTRIRGELMEAMRSEKVVHHVIDHKMNQWQQLLTQQEQKIQDGLAAQSWWRNNGTNG
;
A
#
# COMPACT_ATOMS: atom_id res chain seq x y z
N MET A 1 -14.46 19.78 19.00
CA MET A 1 -13.13 19.51 18.40
C MET A 1 -12.67 18.07 18.62
N LYS A 2 -12.58 17.62 19.88
CA LYS A 2 -12.22 16.24 20.28
C LYS A 2 -12.95 15.12 19.51
N ALA A 3 -14.28 15.19 19.39
CA ALA A 3 -15.07 14.20 18.65
C ALA A 3 -14.71 14.13 17.16
N ARG A 4 -14.45 15.27 16.50
CA ARG A 4 -14.04 15.32 15.09
C ARG A 4 -12.66 14.69 14.89
N ILE A 5 -11.72 14.93 15.81
CA ILE A 5 -10.39 14.32 15.78
C ILE A 5 -10.52 12.80 15.95
N ALA A 6 -11.34 12.32 16.89
CA ALA A 6 -11.60 10.90 17.05
C ALA A 6 -12.18 10.24 15.79
N THR A 7 -13.12 10.90 15.09
CA THR A 7 -13.65 10.43 13.80
C THR A 7 -12.55 10.35 12.73
N LEU A 8 -11.70 11.37 12.64
CA LEU A 8 -10.58 11.38 11.69
C LEU A 8 -9.56 10.28 12.00
N SER A 9 -9.24 10.03 13.27
CA SER A 9 -8.36 8.93 13.70
C SER A 9 -8.93 7.57 13.31
N ARG A 10 -10.25 7.37 13.44
CA ARG A 10 -10.90 6.13 12.97
C ARG A 10 -10.80 5.99 11.44
N LEU A 11 -10.98 7.08 10.70
CA LEU A 11 -10.79 7.08 9.24
C LEU A 11 -9.33 6.75 8.85
N ALA A 12 -8.35 7.32 9.55
CA ALA A 12 -6.93 7.01 9.34
C ALA A 12 -6.65 5.52 9.54
N SER A 13 -7.16 4.93 10.62
CA SER A 13 -7.04 3.49 10.89
C SER A 13 -7.63 2.65 9.75
N LEU A 14 -8.83 2.97 9.27
CA LEU A 14 -9.45 2.26 8.14
C LEU A 14 -8.63 2.39 6.84
N ARG A 15 -8.06 3.56 6.58
CA ARG A 15 -7.19 3.77 5.40
C ARG A 15 -5.87 3.01 5.52
N GLY A 16 -5.27 2.97 6.71
CA GLY A 16 -4.07 2.17 6.96
C GLY A 16 -4.30 0.67 6.78
N ILE A 17 -5.43 0.14 7.27
CA ILE A 17 -5.82 -1.26 7.02
C ILE A 17 -5.92 -1.54 5.52
N ARG A 18 -6.57 -0.65 4.76
CA ARG A 18 -6.67 -0.79 3.30
C ARG A 18 -5.30 -0.81 2.62
N VAL A 19 -4.38 0.07 3.02
CA VAL A 19 -3.00 0.08 2.48
C VAL A 19 -2.29 -1.24 2.76
N GLN A 20 -2.40 -1.78 3.98
CA GLN A 20 -1.81 -3.07 4.34
C GLN A 20 -2.38 -4.24 3.52
N GLN A 21 -3.69 -4.27 3.31
CA GLN A 21 -4.33 -5.27 2.45
C GLN A 21 -3.80 -5.19 1.01
N MET A 22 -3.70 -3.98 0.46
CA MET A 22 -3.22 -3.76 -0.90
C MET A 22 -1.74 -4.11 -1.06
N LEU A 23 -0.90 -3.86 -0.05
CA LEU A 23 0.48 -4.33 -0.02
C LEU A 23 0.56 -5.86 -0.11
N GLY A 24 -0.30 -6.57 0.61
CA GLY A 24 -0.44 -8.03 0.50
C GLY A 24 -0.80 -8.47 -0.93
N THR A 25 -1.79 -7.83 -1.55
CA THR A 25 -2.19 -8.12 -2.94
C THR A 25 -1.06 -7.85 -3.94
N VAL A 26 -0.35 -6.72 -3.80
CA VAL A 26 0.81 -6.38 -4.64
C VAL A 26 1.91 -7.44 -4.50
N THR A 27 2.20 -7.87 -3.28
CA THR A 27 3.23 -8.89 -3.00
C THR A 27 2.86 -10.22 -3.63
N TYR A 28 1.61 -10.65 -3.46
CA TYR A 28 1.09 -11.86 -4.11
C TYR A 28 1.26 -11.82 -5.63
N GLN A 29 0.86 -10.72 -6.26
CA GLN A 29 0.95 -10.57 -7.72
C GLN A 29 2.41 -10.52 -8.22
N GLN A 30 3.32 -9.90 -7.47
CA GLN A 30 4.76 -9.92 -7.77
C GLN A 30 5.29 -11.36 -7.76
N ASN A 31 4.93 -12.14 -6.75
CA ASN A 31 5.33 -13.54 -6.66
C ASN A 31 4.75 -14.36 -7.82
N LEU A 32 3.51 -14.08 -8.24
CA LEU A 32 2.91 -14.72 -9.41
C LEU A 32 3.69 -14.43 -10.69
N CYS A 33 4.04 -13.16 -10.95
CA CYS A 33 4.88 -12.78 -12.09
C CYS A 33 6.24 -13.52 -12.05
N GLN A 34 6.86 -13.60 -10.88
CA GLN A 34 8.13 -14.31 -10.73
C GLN A 34 8.00 -15.81 -11.01
N ARG A 35 6.90 -16.44 -10.60
CA ARG A 35 6.62 -17.85 -10.91
C ARG A 35 6.52 -18.09 -12.41
N TYR A 36 5.81 -17.24 -13.15
CA TYR A 36 5.74 -17.37 -14.61
C TYR A 36 7.11 -17.23 -15.26
N ARG A 37 7.93 -16.24 -14.85
CA ARG A 37 9.31 -16.10 -15.36
C ARG A 37 10.18 -17.32 -15.06
N ASN A 38 10.06 -17.88 -13.86
CA ASN A 38 10.77 -19.10 -13.47
C ASN A 38 10.32 -20.30 -14.32
N ASN A 39 9.01 -20.45 -14.56
CA ASN A 39 8.46 -21.50 -15.40
C ASN A 39 8.95 -21.39 -16.85
N ILE A 40 8.92 -20.19 -17.44
CA ILE A 40 9.44 -19.94 -18.80
C ILE A 40 10.91 -20.35 -18.88
N THR A 41 11.72 -19.95 -17.89
CA THR A 41 13.14 -20.32 -17.81
C THR A 41 13.31 -21.84 -17.73
N GLY A 42 12.53 -22.52 -16.88
CA GLY A 42 12.57 -23.98 -16.74
C GLY A 42 12.16 -24.71 -18.02
N LEU A 43 11.07 -24.29 -18.66
CA LEU A 43 10.60 -24.87 -19.91
C LEU A 43 11.59 -24.66 -21.06
N ASN A 44 12.22 -23.49 -21.15
CA ASN A 44 13.28 -23.24 -22.13
C ASN A 44 14.49 -24.16 -21.94
N ARG A 45 14.89 -24.42 -20.68
CA ARG A 45 15.94 -25.41 -20.39
C ARG A 45 15.55 -26.81 -20.85
N LEU A 46 14.30 -27.23 -20.63
CA LEU A 46 13.79 -28.51 -21.10
C LEU A 46 13.78 -28.62 -22.63
N CYS A 47 13.44 -27.53 -23.35
CA CYS A 47 13.52 -27.49 -24.82
C CYS A 47 14.95 -27.72 -25.35
N GLY A 48 15.94 -27.24 -24.62
CA GLY A 48 17.36 -27.40 -24.94
C GLY A 48 17.88 -28.83 -24.75
N PHE A 49 17.17 -29.68 -24.03
CA PHE A 49 17.59 -31.06 -23.79
C PHE A 49 17.38 -31.91 -25.05
N THR A 50 18.45 -32.60 -25.46
CA THR A 50 18.41 -33.56 -26.57
C THR A 50 19.07 -34.85 -26.14
N VAL A 51 18.36 -35.96 -26.35
CA VAL A 51 18.89 -37.31 -26.16
C VAL A 51 19.24 -37.94 -27.51
N PRO A 52 20.25 -38.83 -27.57
CA PRO A 52 20.50 -39.63 -28.76
C PRO A 52 19.26 -40.43 -29.16
N MET A 53 18.90 -40.40 -30.44
CA MET A 53 17.72 -41.08 -30.97
C MET A 53 18.13 -42.05 -32.07
N SER A 54 17.99 -43.35 -31.80
CA SER A 54 18.33 -44.42 -32.74
C SER A 54 17.14 -44.88 -33.58
N THR A 55 15.90 -44.59 -33.18
CA THR A 55 14.69 -45.01 -33.90
C THR A 55 13.83 -43.85 -34.40
N ALA A 56 13.02 -44.11 -35.43
CA ALA A 56 12.07 -43.14 -35.95
C ALA A 56 11.01 -42.73 -34.91
N LEU A 57 10.56 -43.69 -34.08
CA LEU A 57 9.61 -43.43 -32.99
C LEU A 57 10.18 -42.48 -31.93
N GLN A 58 11.46 -42.64 -31.57
CA GLN A 58 12.13 -41.72 -30.63
C GLN A 58 12.19 -40.29 -31.18
N ARG A 59 12.45 -40.13 -32.49
CA ARG A 59 12.44 -38.82 -33.15
C ARG A 59 11.06 -38.17 -33.15
N ASP A 60 10.02 -38.92 -33.50
CA ASP A 60 8.63 -38.44 -33.46
C ASP A 60 8.21 -38.01 -32.04
N ASN A 61 8.55 -38.81 -31.03
CA ASN A 61 8.28 -38.48 -29.62
C ASN A 61 9.00 -37.20 -29.18
N GLN A 62 10.29 -37.05 -29.52
CA GLN A 62 11.06 -35.85 -29.18
C GLN A 62 10.48 -34.60 -29.85
N GLN A 63 10.04 -34.71 -31.10
CA GLN A 63 9.41 -33.59 -31.82
C GLN A 63 8.07 -33.20 -31.17
N LYS A 64 7.21 -34.17 -30.85
CA LYS A 64 5.93 -33.94 -30.16
C LYS A 64 6.12 -33.34 -28.76
N TYR A 65 7.14 -33.80 -28.03
CA TYR A 65 7.51 -33.25 -26.74
C TYR A 65 7.92 -31.78 -26.85
N LYS A 66 8.85 -31.45 -27.76
CA LYS A 66 9.27 -30.07 -28.00
C LYS A 66 8.12 -29.17 -28.43
N MET A 67 7.26 -29.64 -29.33
CA MET A 67 6.07 -28.90 -29.74
C MET A 67 5.15 -28.58 -28.55
N THR A 68 4.96 -29.55 -27.64
CA THR A 68 4.19 -29.32 -26.40
C THR A 68 4.85 -28.28 -25.50
N LEU A 69 6.17 -28.36 -25.29
CA LEU A 69 6.91 -27.38 -24.50
C LEU A 69 6.81 -25.97 -25.08
N HIS A 70 6.94 -25.81 -26.41
CA HIS A 70 6.78 -24.50 -27.06
C HIS A 70 5.39 -23.90 -26.81
N LYS A 71 4.32 -24.70 -26.95
CA LYS A 71 2.96 -24.25 -26.62
C LYS A 71 2.81 -23.85 -25.15
N MET A 72 3.45 -24.57 -24.24
CA MET A 72 3.44 -24.21 -22.81
C MET A 72 4.20 -22.91 -22.55
N ILE A 73 5.35 -22.68 -23.19
CA ILE A 73 6.10 -21.43 -23.09
C ILE A 73 5.26 -20.25 -23.57
N GLU A 74 4.61 -20.37 -24.74
CA GLU A 74 3.73 -19.35 -25.27
C GLU A 74 2.58 -19.03 -24.30
N LEU A 75 1.98 -20.05 -23.69
CA LEU A 75 0.95 -19.85 -22.68
C LEU A 75 1.51 -19.10 -21.46
N GLN A 76 2.64 -19.53 -20.90
CA GLN A 76 3.25 -18.87 -19.75
C GLN A 76 3.64 -17.42 -20.05
N GLN A 77 4.06 -17.12 -21.28
CA GLN A 77 4.37 -15.75 -21.70
C GLN A 77 3.11 -14.87 -21.76
N ARG A 78 2.01 -15.39 -22.31
CA ARG A 78 0.72 -14.66 -22.30
C ARG A 78 0.23 -14.40 -20.88
N GLU A 79 0.28 -15.41 -20.01
CA GLU A 79 -0.10 -15.28 -18.61
C GLU A 79 0.79 -14.29 -17.85
N LEU A 80 2.11 -14.29 -18.12
CA LEU A 80 3.04 -13.33 -17.54
C LEU A 80 2.66 -11.89 -17.93
N ASN A 81 2.40 -11.64 -19.22
CA ASN A 81 2.05 -10.31 -19.70
C ASN A 81 0.79 -9.79 -18.99
N LEU A 82 -0.26 -10.61 -18.92
CA LEU A 82 -1.50 -10.27 -18.19
C LEU A 82 -1.24 -10.01 -16.70
N ALA A 83 -0.39 -10.84 -16.08
CA ALA A 83 -0.04 -10.70 -14.68
C ALA A 83 0.76 -9.41 -14.39
N GLU A 84 1.64 -8.99 -15.30
CA GLU A 84 2.43 -7.77 -15.21
C GLU A 84 1.60 -6.51 -15.43
N GLU A 85 0.65 -6.53 -16.37
CA GLU A 85 -0.34 -5.47 -16.55
C GLU A 85 -1.19 -5.29 -15.29
N ASN A 86 -1.69 -6.40 -14.74
CA ASN A 86 -2.44 -6.38 -13.50
C ASN A 86 -1.59 -5.87 -12.33
N LEU A 87 -0.32 -6.28 -12.22
CA LEU A 87 0.61 -5.78 -11.22
C LEU A 87 0.80 -4.26 -11.30
N THR A 88 0.90 -3.72 -12.52
CA THR A 88 1.05 -2.29 -12.76
C THR A 88 -0.19 -1.54 -12.27
N ARG A 89 -1.38 -2.03 -12.61
CA ARG A 89 -2.66 -1.47 -12.15
C ARG A 89 -2.75 -1.43 -10.62
N ILE A 90 -2.56 -2.57 -9.95
CA ILE A 90 -2.70 -2.63 -8.48
C ILE A 90 -1.63 -1.82 -7.75
N ARG A 91 -0.44 -1.61 -8.34
CA ARG A 91 0.58 -0.70 -7.82
C ARG A 91 0.11 0.75 -7.88
N GLY A 92 -0.54 1.15 -8.97
CA GLY A 92 -1.17 2.46 -9.09
C GLY A 92 -2.21 2.69 -8.00
N GLU A 93 -3.10 1.71 -7.80
CA GLU A 93 -4.13 1.77 -6.76
C GLU A 93 -3.51 1.85 -5.35
N LEU A 94 -2.43 1.11 -5.09
CA LEU A 94 -1.71 1.18 -3.81
C LEU A 94 -1.15 2.59 -3.58
N MET A 95 -0.54 3.21 -4.59
CA MET A 95 0.00 4.55 -4.49
C MET A 95 -1.10 5.58 -4.18
N GLU A 96 -2.27 5.45 -4.79
CA GLU A 96 -3.43 6.28 -4.48
C GLU A 96 -3.93 6.06 -3.05
N ALA A 97 -4.00 4.81 -2.60
CA ALA A 97 -4.41 4.48 -1.23
C ALA A 97 -3.43 5.05 -0.20
N MET A 98 -2.12 4.93 -0.42
CA MET A 98 -1.08 5.51 0.43
C MET A 98 -1.15 7.03 0.47
N ARG A 99 -1.37 7.68 -0.68
CA ARG A 99 -1.57 9.14 -0.73
C ARG A 99 -2.80 9.55 0.06
N SER A 100 -3.91 8.83 -0.11
CA SER A 100 -5.17 9.04 0.59
C SER A 100 -5.03 8.88 2.11
N GLU A 101 -4.28 7.88 2.56
CA GLU A 101 -3.92 7.69 3.97
C GLU A 101 -3.11 8.88 4.51
N LYS A 102 -2.06 9.31 3.80
CA LYS A 102 -1.19 10.41 4.22
C LYS A 102 -1.94 11.74 4.33
N VAL A 103 -2.87 12.02 3.41
CA VAL A 103 -3.72 13.22 3.48
C VAL A 103 -4.52 13.27 4.78
N VAL A 104 -5.07 12.14 5.24
CA VAL A 104 -5.85 12.12 6.49
C VAL A 104 -4.97 12.39 7.71
N HIS A 105 -3.76 11.85 7.73
CA HIS A 105 -2.79 12.15 8.80
C HIS A 105 -2.48 13.65 8.86
N HIS A 106 -2.19 14.29 7.72
CA HIS A 106 -1.98 15.74 7.68
C HIS A 106 -3.20 16.55 8.15
N VAL A 107 -4.42 16.11 7.80
CA VAL A 107 -5.64 16.77 8.28
C VAL A 107 -5.80 16.62 9.80
N ILE A 108 -5.48 15.44 10.35
CA ILE A 108 -5.49 15.21 11.81
C ILE A 108 -4.50 16.15 12.49
N ASP A 109 -3.26 16.22 12.02
CA ASP A 109 -2.21 17.08 12.60
C ASP A 109 -2.63 18.55 12.60
N HIS A 110 -3.16 19.02 11.47
CA HIS A 110 -3.67 20.38 11.37
C HIS A 110 -4.81 20.65 12.36
N LYS A 111 -5.75 19.71 12.51
CA LYS A 111 -6.85 19.84 13.48
C LYS A 111 -6.34 19.79 14.92
N MET A 112 -5.34 18.97 15.22
CA MET A 112 -4.74 18.91 16.55
C MET A 112 -4.10 20.25 16.92
N ASN A 113 -3.35 20.85 15.99
CA ASN A 113 -2.73 22.17 16.19
C ASN A 113 -3.77 23.27 16.42
N GLN A 114 -4.84 23.29 15.61
CA GLN A 114 -5.95 24.23 15.80
C GLN A 114 -6.61 24.06 17.18
N TRP A 115 -6.76 22.82 17.64
CA TRP A 115 -7.34 22.56 18.95
C TRP A 115 -6.42 23.04 20.07
N GLN A 116 -5.12 22.79 19.97
CA GLN A 116 -4.14 23.23 20.96
C GLN A 116 -4.11 24.76 21.08
N GLN A 117 -4.14 25.47 19.96
CA GLN A 117 -4.22 26.94 19.95
C GLN A 117 -5.47 27.46 20.67
N LEU A 118 -6.62 26.83 20.43
CA LEU A 118 -7.87 27.19 21.10
C LEU A 118 -7.80 26.94 22.62
N LEU A 119 -7.17 25.84 23.05
CA LEU A 119 -6.98 25.55 24.47
C LEU A 119 -6.08 26.60 25.13
N THR A 120 -4.93 26.91 24.52
CA THR A 120 -4.01 27.94 25.03
C THR A 120 -4.68 29.32 25.12
N GLN A 121 -5.49 29.69 24.12
CA GLN A 121 -6.25 30.95 24.17
C GLN A 121 -7.28 30.98 25.31
N GLN A 122 -7.95 29.86 25.58
CA GLN A 122 -8.90 29.78 26.70
C GLN A 122 -8.19 29.86 28.05
N GLU A 123 -7.06 29.17 28.18
CA GLU A 123 -6.25 29.19 29.39
C GLU A 123 -5.70 30.59 29.69
N GLN A 124 -5.18 31.28 28.67
CA GLN A 124 -4.72 32.66 28.81
C GLN A 124 -5.84 33.59 29.29
N LYS A 125 -7.04 33.50 28.69
CA LYS A 125 -8.19 34.32 29.12
C LYS A 125 -8.59 34.09 30.56
N ILE A 126 -8.50 32.85 31.04
CA ILE A 126 -8.78 32.51 32.44
C ILE A 126 -7.72 33.14 33.36
N GLN A 127 -6.44 33.02 33.00
CA GLN A 127 -5.35 33.61 33.76
C GLN A 127 -5.44 35.14 33.81
N ASP A 128 -5.71 35.79 32.68
CA ASP A 128 -5.89 37.25 32.60
C ASP A 128 -7.08 37.71 33.47
N GLY A 129 -8.19 36.96 33.44
CA GLY A 129 -9.35 37.24 34.28
C GLY A 129 -9.06 37.13 35.77
N LEU A 130 -8.30 36.11 36.18
CA LEU A 130 -7.86 35.93 37.57
C LEU A 130 -6.89 37.04 38.01
N ALA A 131 -5.94 37.42 37.14
CA ALA A 131 -4.99 38.50 37.40
C ALA A 131 -5.69 39.87 37.53
N ALA A 132 -6.68 40.14 36.68
CA ALA A 132 -7.48 41.36 36.79
C ALA A 132 -8.25 41.41 38.12
N GLN A 133 -8.85 40.30 38.55
CA GLN A 133 -9.56 40.23 39.83
C GLN A 133 -8.65 40.39 41.03
N SER A 134 -7.45 39.79 41.02
CA SER A 134 -6.49 39.95 42.11
C SER A 134 -5.97 41.39 42.19
N TRP A 135 -5.70 42.01 41.04
CA TRP A 135 -5.33 43.42 40.94
C TRP A 135 -6.41 44.35 41.50
N TRP A 136 -7.69 44.15 41.11
CA TRP A 136 -8.82 44.92 41.63
C TRP A 136 -8.99 44.75 43.14
N ARG A 137 -8.82 43.54 43.68
CA ARG A 137 -8.89 43.31 45.13
C ARG A 137 -7.76 44.01 45.88
N ASN A 138 -6.52 43.94 45.38
CA ASN A 138 -5.37 44.55 46.05
C ASN A 138 -5.43 46.09 46.04
N ASN A 139 -5.96 46.70 44.97
CA ASN A 139 -6.08 48.15 44.87
C ASN A 139 -7.37 48.70 45.48
N GLY A 140 -8.43 47.88 45.60
CA GLY A 140 -9.69 48.26 46.24
C GLY A 140 -9.66 48.20 47.78
N THR A 141 -8.68 47.55 48.39
CA THR A 141 -8.50 47.47 49.85
C THR A 141 -7.60 48.57 50.45
N ASN A 142 -7.10 49.50 49.64
CA ASN A 142 -6.27 50.64 50.08
C ASN A 142 -7.01 51.99 50.12
N GLY A 143 -8.35 51.98 50.20
CA GLY A 143 -9.18 53.15 50.46
C GLY A 143 -10.05 52.93 51.70
#